data_AF-A0A6J6KUI5-F1
#
_entry.id   AF-A0A6J6KUI5-F1
#
_cell.length_a   1.000
_cell.length_b   1.000
_cell.length_c   1.000
_cell.angle_alpha   90.00
_cell.angle_beta   90.00
_cell.angle_gamma   90.00
#
_symmetry.space_group_name_H-M   'P 1'
#
loop_
_entity.id
_entity.type
_entity.pdbx_description
1 polymer ?
#
loop_
_entity_poly.entity_id
_entity_poly.type
_entity_poly.pdbx_seq_one_letter_code
_entity_poly.pdbx_strand_id
1 'polypeptide(L)' 'MVILLSREDAYERESPRAGEADFIVAKHRNGPTATVTVAFQGHYSRFVDMAQV' A
#
# COMPACT_ATOMS: atom_id res chain seq x y z
N MET A 1 -7.71 15.51 -1.13
CA MET A 1 -6.82 14.35 -1.20
C MET A 1 -7.61 13.19 -1.79
N VAL A 2 -7.02 12.40 -2.67
CA VAL A 2 -7.59 11.12 -3.13
C VAL A 2 -6.47 10.09 -3.06
N ILE A 3 -6.74 8.97 -2.39
CA ILE A 3 -5.80 7.86 -2.23
C ILE A 3 -6.51 6.60 -2.72
N LEU A 4 -5.88 5.89 -3.64
CA LEU A 4 -6.30 4.57 -4.08
C LEU A 4 -5.48 3.53 -3.33
N LEU A 5 -6.11 2.41 -2.96
CA LEU A 5 -5.45 1.29 -2.32
C LEU A 5 -5.34 0.15 -3.33
N SER A 6 -4.11 -0.32 -3.56
CA SER A 6 -3.85 -1.50 -4.38
C SER A 6 -3.16 -2.57 -3.53
N ARG A 7 -3.60 -3.81 -3.69
CA ARG A 7 -3.05 -5.00 -3.04
C ARG A 7 -2.98 -6.11 -4.07
N GLU A 8 -1.78 -6.46 -4.51
CA GLU A 8 -1.57 -7.49 -5.52
C GLU A 8 -2.01 -8.88 -4.99
N ASP A 9 -1.73 -9.13 -3.72
CA ASP A 9 -2.05 -10.37 -3.00
C ASP A 9 -3.56 -10.63 -2.83
N ALA A 10 -4.40 -9.60 -3.01
CA ALA A 10 -5.85 -9.74 -3.00
C ALA A 10 -6.38 -10.36 -4.29
N TYR A 11 -5.65 -10.22 -5.40
CA TYR A 11 -6.01 -10.77 -6.71
C TYR A 11 -5.25 -12.06 -7.02
N GLU A 12 -3.95 -12.10 -6.68
CA GLU A 12 -3.08 -13.25 -6.90
C GLU A 12 -2.52 -13.75 -5.56
N ARG A 13 -3.03 -14.89 -5.08
CA ARG A 13 -2.68 -15.43 -3.75
C ARG A 13 -1.20 -15.77 -3.59
N GLU A 14 -0.51 -16.07 -4.68
CA GLU A 14 0.91 -16.43 -4.71
C GLU A 14 1.80 -15.27 -5.16
N SER A 15 1.26 -14.04 -5.17
CA SER A 15 2.03 -12.86 -5.55
C SER A 15 3.32 -12.77 -4.73
N PRO A 16 4.46 -12.45 -5.39
CA PRO A 16 5.72 -12.23 -4.69
C PRO A 16 5.66 -11.03 -3.72
N ARG A 17 4.64 -10.17 -3.85
CA ARG A 17 4.38 -9.01 -2.99
C ARG A 17 3.32 -9.31 -1.92
N ALA A 18 3.18 -10.58 -1.52
CA ALA A 18 2.27 -10.99 -0.45
C ALA A 18 2.53 -10.21 0.84
N GLY A 19 1.47 -9.59 1.38
CA GLY A 19 1.59 -8.74 2.57
C GLY A 19 2.08 -7.32 2.29
N GLU A 20 2.24 -6.90 1.03
CA GLU A 20 2.44 -5.48 0.67
C GLU A 20 1.12 -4.82 0.24
N ALA A 21 1.06 -3.51 0.39
CA ALA A 21 0.01 -2.68 -0.17
C ALA A 21 0.57 -1.35 -0.65
N ASP A 22 -0.01 -0.83 -1.73
CA ASP A 22 0.36 0.48 -2.28
C ASP A 22 -0.74 1.50 -2.00
N PHE A 23 -0.39 2.57 -1.29
CA PHE A 23 -1.17 3.80 -1.24
C PHE A 23 -0.78 4.71 -2.39
N ILE A 24 -1.66 4.82 -3.37
CA ILE A 24 -1.46 5.66 -4.55
C ILE A 24 -2.16 7.00 -4.28
N VAL A 25 -1.37 8.01 -3.94
CA VAL A 25 -1.85 9.39 -3.78
C VAL A 25 -2.14 9.96 -5.16
N ALA A 26 -3.29 9.61 -5.72
CA ALA A 26 -3.71 10.00 -7.07
C ALA A 26 -4.01 11.49 -7.20
N LYS A 27 -4.39 12.17 -6.10
CA LYS A 27 -4.62 13.62 -6.11
C LYS A 27 -4.27 14.28 -4.79
N HIS A 28 -3.32 15.20 -4.84
CA HIS A 28 -2.91 16.03 -3.72
C HIS A 28 -3.00 17.52 -4.11
N ARG A 29 -3.93 18.28 -3.51
CA ARG A 29 -4.21 19.68 -3.92
C ARG A 29 -3.05 20.64 -3.62
N ASN A 30 -2.34 20.40 -2.51
CA ASN A 30 -1.32 21.29 -1.96
C ASN A 30 0.04 20.59 -1.84
N GLY A 31 0.32 19.59 -2.68
CA GLY A 31 1.55 18.83 -2.59
C GLY A 31 1.68 17.77 -3.68
N PRO A 32 2.76 16.98 -3.65
CA PRO A 32 3.02 15.98 -4.68
C PRO A 32 2.09 14.77 -4.57
N THR A 33 1.87 14.11 -5.70
CA THR A 33 1.36 12.74 -5.79
C THR A 33 2.51 11.76 -5.63
N ALA A 34 2.25 10.60 -5.04
CA ALA A 34 3.24 9.54 -4.84
C ALA A 34 2.55 8.19 -4.71
N THR A 35 3.29 7.12 -4.98
CA THR A 35 2.91 5.77 -4.54
C THR A 35 3.77 5.44 -3.33
N VAL A 36 3.12 5.06 -2.23
CA VAL A 36 3.77 4.69 -0.98
C VAL A 36 3.48 3.23 -0.71
N THR A 37 4.50 2.39 -0.77
CA THR A 37 4.42 0.97 -0.43
C THR A 37 4.54 0.79 1.07
N VAL A 38 3.61 0.02 1.64
CA VAL A 38 3.51 -0.28 3.08
C VAL A 38 3.32 -1.78 3.29
N ALA A 39 3.66 -2.26 4.47
CA ALA A 39 3.37 -3.65 4.85
C ALA A 39 1.94 -3.75 5.41
N PHE A 40 1.15 -4.70 4.90
CA PHE A 40 -0.21 -4.99 5.32
C PHE A 40 -0.27 -6.26 6.18
N GLN A 41 -0.67 -6.11 7.43
CA GLN A 41 -0.85 -7.21 8.37
C GLN A 41 -2.35 -7.51 8.51
N GLY A 42 -2.89 -8.26 7.55
CA GLY A 42 -4.34 -8.47 7.41
C GLY A 42 -5.02 -9.12 8.61
N HIS A 43 -4.33 -10.00 9.34
CA HIS A 43 -4.84 -10.62 10.57
C HIS A 43 -5.05 -9.61 11.71
N TYR A 44 -4.37 -8.46 11.68
CA TYR A 44 -4.59 -7.35 12.59
C TYR A 44 -5.35 -6.18 11.95
N SER A 45 -5.75 -6.29 10.67
CA SER A 45 -6.37 -5.20 9.90
C SER A 45 -5.58 -3.88 9.97
N ARG A 46 -4.24 -3.94 9.90
CA ARG A 46 -3.39 -2.75 10.02
C ARG A 46 -2.33 -2.66 8.92
N PHE A 47 -1.89 -1.44 8.65
CA PHE A 47 -0.74 -1.13 7.81
C PHE A 47 0.40 -0.61 8.69
N VAL A 48 1.62 -1.00 8.37
CA VAL A 48 2.84 -0.56 9.07
C VAL A 48 3.89 -0.12 8.05
N ASP A 49 4.81 0.73 8.48
CA ASP A 49 5.93 1.14 7.62
C ASP A 49 6.75 -0.07 7.19
N MET A 50 7.32 0.03 5.98
CA MET A 50 8.30 -0.95 5.53
C MET A 50 9.52 -0.92 6.46
N ALA A 51 10.06 -2.10 6.75
CA ALA A 51 11.27 -2.22 7.53
C ALA A 51 12.38 -1.38 6.89
N GLN A 52 13.00 -0.50 7.68
CA GLN A 52 14.18 0.24 7.25
C GLN A 52 15.36 -0.73 7.31
N VAL A 53 16.06 -0.91 6.20
CA VAL A 53 17.30 -1.70 6.13
C VAL A 53 18.48 -0.83 6.52
#